data_AF-A0A9E4JM80-F1
#
_entry.id   AF-A0A9E4JM80-F1
#
_cell.length_a   1.000
_cell.length_b   1.000
_cell.length_c   1.000
_cell.angle_alpha   90.00
_cell.angle_beta   90.00
_cell.angle_gamma   90.00
#
_symmetry.space_group_name_H-M   'P 1'
#
loop_
_entity.id
_entity.type
_entity.pdbx_description
1 polymer ?
#
loop_
_entity_poly.entity_id
_entity_poly.type
_entity_poly.pdbx_seq_one_letter_code
_entity_poly.pdbx_strand_id
1 'polypeptide(L)'
;MLFKCQLWPGSICKCDLHIHPKSDGSQIVMVTELPRNEGISISSAFEILFDQICESYYLNPQKVTYLEHRRERENKGEQWSLVHFDIINDQACNPRWQDVTESFVRAIVTYK
;
A
#
# COMPACT_ATOMS: atom_id res chain seq x y z
N MET A 1 -7.61 -0.65 -8.94
CA MET A 1 -9.05 -0.62 -8.61
C MET A 1 -9.28 0.29 -7.40
N LEU A 2 -10.40 1.03 -7.34
CA LEU A 2 -10.68 1.88 -6.18
C LEU A 2 -10.95 1.04 -4.92
N PHE A 3 -10.10 1.17 -3.91
CA PHE A 3 -10.27 0.56 -2.58
C PHE A 3 -10.66 1.62 -1.55
N LYS A 4 -11.50 1.22 -0.58
CA LYS A 4 -11.95 2.08 0.51
C LYS A 4 -11.66 1.37 1.82
N CYS A 5 -10.85 2.00 2.65
CA CYS A 5 -10.57 1.56 4.00
C CYS A 5 -11.31 2.48 4.98
N GLN A 6 -12.07 1.89 5.90
CA GLN A 6 -12.72 2.63 6.98
C GLN A 6 -11.88 2.45 8.25
N LEU A 7 -11.33 3.55 8.76
CA LEU A 7 -10.55 3.55 10.00
C LEU A 7 -11.48 3.67 11.21
N TRP A 8 -12.40 4.64 11.15
CA TRP A 8 -13.42 4.92 12.15
C TRP A 8 -14.72 5.31 11.43
N PRO A 9 -15.90 5.30 12.09
CA PRO A 9 -17.13 5.82 11.49
C PRO A 9 -16.95 7.24 10.94
N GLY A 10 -17.13 7.42 9.63
CA GLY A 10 -16.94 8.71 8.93
C GLY A 10 -15.49 9.01 8.49
N SER A 11 -14.50 8.21 8.91
CA SER A 11 -13.09 8.38 8.57
C SER A 11 -12.66 7.34 7.54
N ILE A 12 -12.65 7.74 6.27
CA ILE A 12 -12.41 6.85 5.14
C ILE A 12 -11.11 7.24 4.43
N CYS A 13 -10.23 6.26 4.23
CA CYS A 13 -9.12 6.33 3.28
C CYS A 13 -9.56 5.72 1.94
N LYS A 14 -9.22 6.38 0.82
CA LYS A 14 -9.52 5.89 -0.53
C LYS A 14 -8.23 5.87 -1.34
N CYS A 15 -7.94 4.76 -2.00
CA CYS A 15 -6.76 4.62 -2.84
C CYS A 15 -7.06 3.82 -4.11
N ASP A 16 -6.20 3.97 -5.11
CA ASP A 16 -6.16 3.01 -6.22
C ASP A 16 -5.24 1.84 -5.83
N LEU A 17 -5.81 0.64 -5.74
CA LEU A 17 -5.15 -0.58 -5.32
C LEU A 17 -4.82 -1.46 -6.53
N HIS A 18 -3.59 -1.94 -6.60
CA HIS A 18 -3.16 -2.98 -7.53
C HIS A 18 -2.48 -4.10 -6.77
N ILE A 19 -2.79 -5.35 -7.15
CA ILE A 19 -2.20 -6.56 -6.55
C ILE A 19 -1.52 -7.33 -7.67
N HIS A 20 -0.21 -7.55 -7.52
CA HIS A 20 0.61 -8.26 -8.49
C HIS A 20 1.11 -9.58 -7.88
N PRO A 21 0.55 -10.73 -8.29
CA PRO A 21 1.02 -12.02 -7.80
C PRO A 21 2.38 -12.38 -8.43
N LYS A 22 3.23 -13.07 -7.66
CA LYS A 22 4.50 -13.66 -8.11
C LYS A 22 4.44 -15.18 -8.17
N SER A 23 5.35 -15.78 -8.94
CA SER A 23 5.43 -17.24 -9.12
C SER A 23 5.74 -18.02 -7.83
N ASP A 24 6.41 -17.41 -6.85
CA ASP A 24 6.71 -17.99 -5.54
C ASP A 24 5.53 -17.94 -4.54
N GLY A 25 4.38 -17.42 -4.99
CA GLY A 25 3.18 -17.26 -4.19
C GLY A 25 3.19 -16.04 -3.26
N SER A 26 4.19 -15.17 -3.35
CA SER A 26 4.16 -13.82 -2.75
C SER A 26 3.36 -12.84 -3.63
N GLN A 27 2.98 -11.70 -3.06
CA GLN A 27 2.23 -10.66 -3.75
C GLN A 27 2.86 -9.29 -3.51
N ILE A 28 2.81 -8.43 -4.52
CA ILE A 28 3.06 -6.99 -4.35
C ILE A 28 1.71 -6.30 -4.28
N VAL A 29 1.45 -5.62 -3.17
CA VAL A 29 0.31 -4.71 -2.99
C VAL A 29 0.83 -3.30 -3.23
N MET A 30 0.26 -2.62 -4.21
CA MET A 30 0.56 -1.24 -4.53
C MET A 30 -0.67 -0.38 -4.28
N VAL A 31 -0.56 0.59 -3.38
CA VAL A 31 -1.60 1.58 -3.10
C VAL A 31 -1.17 2.95 -3.63
N THR A 32 -2.04 3.59 -4.40
CA THR A 32 -1.80 4.93 -4.94
C THR A 32 -2.78 5.91 -4.33
N GLU A 33 -2.23 7.01 -3.78
CA GLU A 33 -3.01 8.13 -3.25
C GLU A 33 -3.81 8.80 -4.36
N LEU A 34 -5.10 9.06 -4.12
CA LEU A 34 -5.95 9.69 -5.13
C LEU A 34 -5.66 11.19 -5.24
N PRO A 35 -5.69 11.78 -6.45
CA PRO A 35 -5.62 13.22 -6.62
C PRO A 35 -6.76 13.88 -5.85
N ARG A 36 -6.42 14.89 -5.03
CA ARG A 36 -7.39 15.61 -4.19
C ARG A 36 -8.17 14.70 -3.23
N ASN A 37 -7.51 13.72 -2.60
CA ASN A 37 -8.16 12.94 -1.54
C ASN A 37 -8.61 13.87 -0.39
N GLU A 38 -9.93 13.98 -0.19
CA GLU A 38 -10.57 14.68 0.93
C GLU A 38 -10.71 13.78 2.17
N GLY A 39 -10.41 12.49 2.01
CA GLY A 39 -10.34 11.52 3.09
C GLY A 39 -8.97 11.46 3.76
N ILE A 40 -8.73 10.39 4.49
CA ILE A 40 -7.45 10.12 5.16
C ILE A 40 -6.44 9.67 4.10
N SER A 41 -5.21 10.18 4.19
CA SER A 41 -4.10 9.78 3.32
C SER A 41 -3.69 8.33 3.59
N ILE A 42 -3.21 7.63 2.55
CA ILE A 42 -2.70 6.26 2.66
C ILE A 42 -1.60 6.15 3.73
N SER A 43 -0.70 7.13 3.82
CA SER A 43 0.40 7.14 4.80
C SER A 43 -0.04 7.52 6.21
N SER A 44 -1.32 7.81 6.44
CA SER A 44 -1.92 7.91 7.77
C SER A 44 -2.79 6.70 8.11
N ALA A 45 -3.12 5.86 7.12
CA ALA A 45 -3.98 4.71 7.26
C ALA A 45 -3.25 3.37 7.11
N PHE A 46 -1.93 3.38 6.86
CA PHE A 46 -1.14 2.26 6.35
C PHE A 46 -1.37 0.90 7.05
N GLU A 47 -1.39 0.84 8.39
CA GLU A 47 -1.55 -0.43 9.14
C GLU A 47 -2.95 -1.00 8.90
N ILE A 48 -3.97 -0.19 9.19
CA ILE A 48 -5.39 -0.59 9.02
C ILE A 48 -5.70 -0.86 7.54
N LEU A 49 -5.14 -0.06 6.63
CA LEU A 49 -5.30 -0.22 5.19
C LEU A 49 -4.66 -1.54 4.72
N PHE A 50 -3.44 -1.85 5.17
CA PHE A 50 -2.77 -3.11 4.85
C PHE A 50 -3.56 -4.31 5.35
N ASP A 51 -3.98 -4.30 6.62
CA ASP A 51 -4.76 -5.38 7.23
C ASP A 51 -6.08 -5.61 6.49
N GLN A 52 -6.84 -4.54 6.21
CA GLN A 52 -8.11 -4.64 5.48
C GLN A 52 -7.92 -5.12 4.04
N ILE A 53 -6.82 -4.76 3.37
CA ILE A 53 -6.49 -5.31 2.05
C ILE A 53 -6.21 -6.81 2.17
N CYS A 54 -5.39 -7.22 3.13
CA CYS A 54 -5.07 -8.64 3.31
C CYS A 54 -6.33 -9.46 3.60
N GLU A 55 -7.21 -8.96 4.47
CA GLU A 55 -8.51 -9.60 4.77
C GLU A 55 -9.42 -9.67 3.53
N SER A 56 -9.61 -8.54 2.83
CA SER A 56 -10.55 -8.44 1.70
C SER A 56 -10.16 -9.33 0.51
N TYR A 57 -8.86 -9.58 0.33
CA TYR A 57 -8.32 -10.34 -0.79
C TYR A 57 -7.68 -11.68 -0.37
N TYR A 58 -7.88 -12.10 0.88
CA TYR A 58 -7.35 -13.35 1.44
C TYR A 58 -5.83 -13.51 1.24
N LEU A 59 -5.08 -12.41 1.42
CA LEU A 59 -3.62 -12.41 1.28
C LEU A 59 -2.97 -12.87 2.58
N ASN A 60 -1.84 -13.57 2.46
CA ASN A 60 -1.00 -13.85 3.62
C ASN A 60 -0.11 -12.63 3.89
N PRO A 61 -0.27 -11.91 5.01
CA PRO A 61 0.47 -10.67 5.28
C PRO A 61 1.99 -10.89 5.32
N GLN A 62 2.47 -12.08 5.72
CA GLN A 62 3.89 -12.44 5.73
C GLN A 62 4.50 -12.58 4.32
N LYS A 63 3.66 -12.65 3.28
CA LYS A 63 4.07 -12.81 1.88
C LYS A 63 3.73 -11.61 1.01
N VAL A 64 3.39 -10.46 1.63
CA VAL A 64 3.06 -9.24 0.91
C VAL A 64 4.23 -8.26 0.97
N THR A 65 4.61 -7.74 -0.19
CA THR A 65 5.40 -6.51 -0.32
C THR A 65 4.46 -5.34 -0.52
N TYR A 66 4.52 -4.34 0.36
CA TYR A 66 3.63 -3.18 0.31
C TYR A 66 4.33 -1.93 -0.26
N LEU A 67 3.75 -1.34 -1.29
CA LEU A 67 4.24 -0.15 -1.96
C LEU A 67 3.22 0.99 -1.84
N GLU A 68 3.68 2.14 -1.37
CA GLU A 68 2.94 3.39 -1.45
C GLU A 68 3.41 4.21 -2.64
N HIS A 69 2.45 4.68 -3.43
CA HIS A 69 2.65 5.68 -4.47
C HIS A 69 1.90 6.95 -4.10
N ARG A 70 2.65 8.02 -3.86
CA ARG A 70 2.11 9.33 -3.52
C ARG A 70 2.37 10.31 -4.65
N ARG A 71 1.32 11.03 -5.03
CA ARG A 71 1.42 12.21 -5.87
C ARG A 71 1.26 13.42 -4.96
N GLU A 72 2.36 14.07 -4.59
CA GLU A 72 2.27 15.27 -3.77
C GLU A 72 1.55 16.39 -4.54
N ARG A 73 0.78 17.20 -3.82
CA ARG A 73 0.21 18.43 -4.39
C ARG A 73 1.34 19.44 -4.58
N GLU A 74 1.38 20.05 -5.75
CA GLU A 74 2.31 21.13 -6.15
C GLU A 74 3.77 20.69 -6.32
N ASN A 75 4.17 20.47 -7.58
CA ASN A 75 5.55 20.50 -8.11
C ASN A 75 6.63 19.61 -7.44
N LYS A 76 6.29 18.75 -6.49
CA LYS A 76 7.24 17.86 -5.79
C LYS A 76 7.42 16.46 -6.42
N GLY A 77 6.69 16.17 -7.50
CA GLY A 77 6.83 14.92 -8.25
C GLY A 77 6.12 13.72 -7.62
N GLU A 78 6.30 12.56 -8.24
CA GLU A 78 5.81 11.28 -7.73
C GLU A 78 6.81 10.71 -6.71
N GLN A 79 6.32 10.22 -5.57
CA GLN A 79 7.13 9.55 -4.55
C GLN A 79 6.68 8.10 -4.39
N TRP A 80 7.65 7.20 -4.38
CA TRP A 80 7.45 5.78 -4.15
C TRP A 80 8.12 5.37 -2.85
N SER A 81 7.40 4.64 -2.01
CA SER A 81 7.93 4.11 -0.76
C SER A 81 7.61 2.62 -0.65
N LEU A 82 8.62 1.82 -0.34
CA LEU A 82 8.47 0.46 0.15
C LEU A 82 8.25 0.52 1.66
N VAL A 83 7.12 0.01 2.13
CA VAL A 83 6.78 0.02 3.55
C VAL A 83 6.98 -1.38 4.12
N HIS A 84 7.83 -1.46 5.13
CA HIS A 84 8.08 -2.69 5.87
C HIS A 84 7.25 -2.67 7.15
N PHE A 85 6.54 -3.77 7.41
CA PHE A 85 5.79 -3.99 8.65
C PHE A 85 6.39 -5.15 9.42
N ASP A 86 6.33 -5.08 10.75
CA ASP A 86 6.37 -6.28 11.57
C ASP A 86 4.97 -6.88 11.57
N ILE A 87 4.85 -8.19 11.34
CA ILE A 87 3.56 -8.88 11.34
C ILE A 87 3.45 -9.70 12.63
N ILE A 88 2.53 -9.31 13.51
CA ILE A 88 2.27 -9.95 14.80
C ILE A 88 0.79 -10.35 14.84
N ASN A 89 0.51 -11.63 15.08
CA ASN A 89 -0.86 -12.19 15.06
C ASN A 89 -1.64 -11.81 13.77
N ASP A 90 -0.98 -11.92 12.62
CA ASP A 90 -1.51 -11.58 11.29
C ASP A 90 -1.92 -10.10 11.10
N GLN A 91 -1.46 -9.20 11.98
CA GLN A 91 -1.68 -7.75 11.87
C GLN A 91 -0.36 -7.02 11.65
N ALA A 92 -0.39 -5.99 10.81
CA ALA A 92 0.75 -5.10 10.60
C ALA A 92 0.98 -4.16 11.80
N CYS A 93 2.25 -3.96 12.14
CA CYS A 93 2.68 -2.98 13.13
C CYS A 93 4.10 -2.46 12.80
N ASN A 94 4.55 -1.42 13.51
CA ASN A 94 5.90 -0.87 13.44
C ASN A 94 6.37 -0.54 12.00
N PRO A 95 5.63 0.31 11.27
CA PRO A 95 5.91 0.64 9.88
C PRO A 95 7.28 1.31 9.72
N ARG A 96 7.98 0.96 8.63
CA ARG A 96 9.26 1.57 8.26
C ARG A 96 9.26 1.86 6.76
N TRP A 97 9.29 3.13 6.40
CA TRP A 97 9.32 3.57 5.01
C TRP A 97 10.75 3.58 4.49
N GLN A 98 10.91 3.04 3.28
CA GLN A 98 12.11 3.12 2.49
C GLN A 98 11.75 3.77 1.16
N ASP A 99 12.34 4.93 0.86
CA ASP A 99 12.17 5.56 -0.45
C ASP A 99 12.81 4.69 -1.54
N VAL A 100 12.08 4.49 -2.62
CA VAL A 100 12.51 3.69 -3.78
C VAL A 100 12.25 4.47 -5.07
N THR A 101 12.93 4.09 -6.14
CA THR A 101 12.72 4.71 -7.46
C THR A 101 11.58 4.03 -8.21
N GLU A 102 10.97 4.75 -9.15
CA GLU A 102 10.01 4.15 -10.09
C GLU A 102 10.64 2.98 -10.87
N SER A 103 11.92 3.08 -11.24
CA SER A 103 12.65 2.00 -11.91
C SER A 103 12.77 0.73 -11.06
N PHE A 104 12.97 0.87 -9.74
CA PHE A 104 12.95 -0.26 -8.81
C PHE A 104 11.57 -0.91 -8.76
N VAL A 105 10.51 -0.10 -8.63
CA VAL A 105 9.12 -0.58 -8.60
C VAL A 105 8.79 -1.36 -9.89
N ARG A 106 9.12 -0.79 -11.05
CA ARG A 106 8.92 -1.46 -12.35
C ARG A 106 9.66 -2.78 -12.42
N ALA A 107 10.89 -2.86 -11.90
CA ALA A 107 11.62 -4.12 -11.85
C ALA A 107 10.86 -5.14 -11.00
N ILE A 108 10.54 -4.84 -9.74
CA ILE A 108 9.94 -5.86 -8.85
C ILE A 108 8.53 -6.29 -9.27
N VAL A 109 7.77 -5.44 -9.98
CA VAL A 109 6.44 -5.76 -10.51
C VAL A 109 6.49 -6.57 -11.81
N THR A 110 7.51 -6.37 -12.64
CA THR A 110 7.59 -7.04 -13.97
C THR A 110 8.20 -8.44 -13.88
N TYR A 111 9.07 -8.69 -12.90
CA TYR A 111 9.65 -10.02 -12.68
C TYR A 111 8.61 -10.93 -12.04
N LYS A 112 8.10 -11.89 -12.83
CA LYS A 112 7.11 -12.91 -12.45
C LYS A 112 7.78 -14.13 -11.85
#